data_AF-Q7U398-F1
#
_entry.id   AF-Q7U398-F1
#
_cell.length_a   1.000
_cell.length_b   1.000
_cell.length_c   1.000
_cell.angle_alpha   90.00
_cell.angle_beta   90.00
_cell.angle_gamma   90.00
#
_symmetry.space_group_name_H-M   'P 1'
#
loop_
_entity.id
_entity.type
_entity.pdbx_description
1 polymer ?
#
loop_
_entity_poly.entity_id
_entity_poly.type
_entity_poly.pdbx_seq_one_letter_code
_entity_poly.pdbx_strand_id
1 'polypeptide(L)' 'MKILLSVFFLFAFIPPSKGVTTKMFKVLDTCARYRLGEIDAKQAIEKLKLKSVNSSEIDLKNIVSNYCSVFTPNENIKF' A
#
# COMPACT_ATOMS: atom_id res chain seq x y z
N MET A 1 -1.30 -35.22 -22.23
CA MET A 1 -1.24 -33.75 -22.43
C MET A 1 -2.53 -32.97 -22.12
N LYS A 2 -3.64 -33.59 -21.70
CA LYS A 2 -4.87 -32.85 -21.31
C LYS A 2 -4.97 -32.51 -19.83
N ILE A 3 -4.37 -33.33 -18.96
CA ILE A 3 -4.53 -33.21 -17.49
C ILE A 3 -3.68 -32.05 -16.92
N LEU A 4 -2.51 -31.76 -17.50
CA LEU A 4 -1.63 -30.68 -17.07
C LEU A 4 -2.25 -29.27 -17.28
N LEU A 5 -3.08 -29.10 -18.30
CA LEU A 5 -3.78 -27.83 -18.56
C LEU A 5 -4.91 -27.56 -17.55
N SER A 6 -5.53 -28.61 -17.01
CA SER A 6 -6.63 -28.51 -16.03
C SER A 6 -6.15 -27.92 -14.69
N VAL A 7 -4.96 -28.32 -14.24
CA VAL A 7 -4.38 -27.84 -12.98
C VAL A 7 -4.01 -26.35 -13.07
N PHE A 8 -3.55 -25.87 -14.23
CA PHE A 8 -3.19 -24.46 -14.42
C PHE A 8 -4.40 -23.52 -14.33
N PHE A 9 -5.57 -23.98 -14.81
CA PHE A 9 -6.82 -23.20 -14.70
C PHE A 9 -7.33 -23.07 -13.25
N LEU A 10 -7.05 -24.05 -12.38
CA LEU A 10 -7.50 -23.99 -10.98
C LEU A 10 -6.76 -22.93 -10.16
N PHE A 11 -5.51 -22.62 -10.49
CA PHE A 11 -4.74 -21.57 -9.82
C PHE A 11 -5.11 -20.15 -10.29
N ALA A 12 -5.71 -20.01 -11.48
CA ALA A 12 -6.13 -18.71 -12.01
C ALA A 12 -7.34 -18.10 -11.27
N PHE A 13 -8.05 -18.89 -10.46
CA PHE A 13 -9.23 -18.44 -9.69
C PHE A 13 -8.92 -18.03 -8.25
N ILE A 14 -7.65 -18.00 -7.83
CA ILE A 14 -7.31 -17.39 -6.55
C ILE A 14 -7.55 -15.88 -6.72
N PRO A 15 -8.55 -15.28 -6.04
CA PRO A 15 -8.78 -13.85 -6.19
C PRO A 15 -7.52 -13.13 -5.74
N PRO A 16 -7.06 -12.09 -6.46
CA PRO A 16 -5.85 -11.36 -6.11
C PRO A 16 -5.89 -10.82 -4.67
N SER A 17 -7.09 -10.61 -4.12
CA SER A 17 -7.34 -10.27 -2.72
C SER A 17 -6.84 -11.30 -1.70
N LYS A 18 -6.70 -12.59 -2.07
CA LYS A 18 -6.07 -13.63 -1.25
C LYS A 18 -4.55 -13.67 -1.38
N GLY A 19 -3.99 -13.05 -2.41
CA GLY A 19 -2.53 -12.94 -2.61
C GLY A 19 -1.89 -11.83 -1.78
N VAL A 20 -2.68 -10.87 -1.29
CA VAL A 20 -2.22 -9.75 -0.48
C VAL A 20 -2.50 -10.05 1.00
N THR A 21 -1.47 -10.07 1.84
CA THR A 21 -1.68 -10.23 3.28
C THR A 21 -2.54 -9.10 3.84
N THR A 22 -3.31 -9.34 4.89
CA THR A 22 -4.13 -8.31 5.55
C THR A 22 -3.32 -7.08 5.98
N LYS A 23 -2.03 -7.27 6.29
CA LYS A 23 -1.09 -6.18 6.58
C LYS A 23 -0.79 -5.34 5.35
N MET A 24 -0.53 -5.97 4.20
CA MET A 24 -0.22 -5.25 2.97
C MET A 24 -1.45 -4.52 2.40
N PHE A 25 -2.65 -5.09 2.54
CA PHE A 25 -3.88 -4.36 2.20
C PHE A 25 -4.04 -3.10 3.04
N LYS A 26 -3.79 -3.17 4.36
CA LYS A 26 -3.83 -1.98 5.24
C LYS A 26 -2.83 -0.91 4.83
N VAL A 27 -1.63 -1.31 4.40
CA VAL A 27 -0.62 -0.36 3.89
C VAL A 27 -1.12 0.33 2.64
N LEU A 28 -1.62 -0.43 1.66
CA LEU A 28 -2.13 0.12 0.39
C LEU A 28 -3.35 1.03 0.60
N ASP A 29 -4.33 0.62 1.41
CA ASP A 29 -5.51 1.43 1.75
C ASP A 29 -5.09 2.74 2.45
N THR A 30 -4.19 2.68 3.43
CA THR A 30 -3.73 3.88 4.15
C THR A 30 -3.00 4.84 3.21
N CYS A 31 -2.09 4.33 2.37
CA CYS A 31 -1.36 5.14 1.40
C CYS A 31 -2.29 5.77 0.34
N ALA A 32 -3.31 5.04 -0.11
CA ALA A 32 -4.30 5.56 -1.05
C ALA A 32 -5.12 6.71 -0.45
N ARG A 33 -5.64 6.55 0.78
CA ARG A 33 -6.40 7.60 1.48
C ARG A 33 -5.57 8.84 1.76
N TYR A 34 -4.31 8.66 2.16
CA TYR A 34 -3.38 9.78 2.35
C TYR A 34 -3.19 10.56 1.05
N ARG A 35 -3.01 9.84 -0.07
CA ARG A 35 -2.86 10.44 -1.40
C ARG A 35 -4.11 11.20 -1.86
N LEU A 36 -5.30 10.71 -1.53
CA LEU A 36 -6.57 11.37 -1.82
C LEU A 36 -6.86 12.55 -0.89
N GLY A 37 -6.00 12.82 0.10
CA GLY A 37 -6.21 13.88 1.08
C GLY A 37 -7.32 13.56 2.09
N GLU A 38 -7.78 12.32 2.17
CA GLU A 38 -8.80 11.88 3.13
C GLU A 38 -8.26 11.79 4.56
N ILE A 39 -6.95 11.56 4.70
CA ILE A 39 -6.24 11.51 5.97
C ILE A 39 -4.97 12.36 5.90
N ASP A 40 -4.60 12.98 7.01
CA ASP A 40 -3.37 13.76 7.12
C ASP A 40 -2.12 12.87 7.36
N ALA A 41 -0.94 13.47 7.29
CA ALA A 41 0.33 12.75 7.46
C ALA A 41 0.48 12.13 8.87
N LYS A 42 -0.08 12.77 9.91
CA LYS A 42 0.00 12.27 11.29
C LYS A 42 -0.85 11.01 11.45
N GLN A 43 -2.07 11.03 10.92
CA GLN A 43 -2.97 9.87 10.89
C GLN A 43 -2.39 8.72 10.07
N ALA A 44 -1.76 9.03 8.93
CA ALA A 44 -1.08 8.04 8.10
C ALA A 44 0.09 7.38 8.85
N ILE A 45 0.93 8.16 9.54
CA ILE A 45 2.04 7.63 10.35
C ILE A 45 1.53 6.69 11.44
N GLU A 46 0.47 7.06 12.15
CA GLU A 46 -0.10 6.23 13.22
C GLU A 46 -0.64 4.89 12.67
N LYS A 47 -1.41 4.95 11.58
CA LYS A 47 -1.98 3.75 10.92
C LYS A 47 -0.90 2.84 10.34
N LEU A 48 0.16 3.42 9.78
CA LEU A 48 1.31 2.69 9.23
C LEU A 48 2.32 2.27 10.31
N LYS A 49 2.13 2.70 11.55
CA LYS A 49 3.05 2.47 12.69
C LYS A 49 4.49 2.91 12.39
N LEU A 50 4.64 4.03 11.69
CA LEU A 50 5.95 4.61 11.37
C LEU A 50 6.51 5.36 12.58
N LYS A 51 7.84 5.40 12.69
CA LYS A 51 8.51 6.21 13.72
C LYS A 51 8.57 7.66 13.26
N SER A 52 8.02 8.58 14.05
CA SER A 52 8.22 10.02 13.91
C SER A 52 8.48 10.61 15.29
N VAL A 53 9.71 11.07 15.56
CA VAL A 53 10.03 11.77 16.81
C VAL A 53 10.04 13.26 16.51
N ASN A 54 9.17 14.02 17.19
CA ASN A 54 9.04 15.49 17.10
C ASN A 54 9.25 16.07 15.70
N SER A 55 8.62 15.45 14.71
CA SER A 55 8.84 15.77 13.31
C SER A 55 7.89 16.90 12.90
N SER A 56 8.42 17.88 12.16
CA SER A 56 7.58 18.95 11.62
C SER A 56 6.54 18.37 10.65
N GLU A 57 5.47 19.10 10.34
CA GLU A 57 4.45 18.62 9.40
C GLU A 57 5.04 18.24 8.04
N ILE A 58 6.06 18.98 7.59
CA ILE A 58 6.80 18.71 6.35
C ILE A 58 7.54 17.37 6.45
N ASP A 59 8.20 17.12 7.57
CA ASP A 59 8.91 15.85 7.80
C ASP A 59 7.94 14.67 7.82
N LEU A 60 6.78 14.81 8.47
CA LEU A 60 5.74 13.78 8.48
C LEU A 60 5.27 13.47 7.05
N LYS A 61 5.01 14.50 6.24
CA LYS A 61 4.61 14.34 4.83
C LYS A 61 5.69 13.62 4.02
N ASN A 62 6.96 13.99 4.21
CA ASN A 62 8.08 13.36 3.53
C ASN A 62 8.23 11.88 3.92
N ILE A 63 8.10 11.55 5.21
CA ILE A 63 8.15 10.17 5.70
C ILE A 63 7.05 9.32 5.07
N VAL A 64 5.80 9.81 5.10
CA VAL A 64 4.66 9.08 4.53
C VAL A 64 4.78 8.93 3.02
N SER A 65 5.17 10.01 2.33
CA SER A 65 5.37 10.00 0.87
C SER A 65 6.45 8.99 0.45
N ASN A 66 7.62 9.04 1.10
CA ASN A 66 8.70 8.10 0.83
C ASN A 66 8.29 6.65 1.11
N TYR A 67 7.60 6.40 2.23
CA TYR A 67 7.11 5.07 2.56
C TYR A 67 6.12 4.56 1.50
N CYS A 68 5.12 5.36 1.15
CA CYS A 68 4.07 4.98 0.21
C CYS A 68 4.58 4.80 -1.22
N SER A 69 5.64 5.53 -1.62
CA SER A 69 6.26 5.40 -2.95
C SER A 69 6.74 3.97 -3.28
N VAL A 70 7.16 3.21 -2.26
CA VAL A 70 7.60 1.81 -2.42
C VAL A 70 6.43 0.88 -2.75
N PHE A 71 5.25 1.14 -2.21
CA PHE A 71 4.07 0.29 -2.35
C PHE A 71 3.17 0.70 -3.52
N THR A 72 3.24 1.96 -3.94
CA THR A 72 2.53 2.47 -5.11
C THR A 72 3.52 3.09 -6.10
N PRO A 73 4.35 2.28 -6.77
CA PRO A 73 5.26 2.77 -7.80
C PRO A 73 4.42 3.24 -8.99
N ASN A 74 4.10 4.54 -9.03
CA ASN A 74 3.55 5.18 -10.22
C ASN A 74 4.32 6.46 -10.47
N GLU A 75 5.09 6.46 -11.55
CA GLU A 75 6.04 7.50 -11.97
C GLU A 75 5.35 8.79 -12.42
N ASN A 76 4.02 8.77 -12.62
CA ASN A 76 3.28 9.85 -13.28
C ASN A 76 2.39 10.71 -12.36
N ILE A 77 2.42 10.50 -11.05
CA ILE A 77 1.48 11.20 -10.15
C ILE A 77 2.27 11.80 -8.97
N LYS A 78 2.26 13.13 -8.85
CA LYS A 78 2.91 13.87 -7.75
C LYS A 78 2.25 13.56 -6.39
N PHE A 79 3.06 13.60 -5.34
CA PHE A 79 2.67 13.65 -3.93
C PHE A 79 2.59 15.10 -3.46
#